data_AF-A0A0H2TKA2-F1
#
_entry.id   AF-A0A0H2TKA2-F1
#
_cell.length_a   1.000
_cell.length_b   1.000
_cell.length_c   1.000
_cell.angle_alpha   90.00
_cell.angle_beta   90.00
_cell.angle_gamma   90.00
#
_symmetry.space_group_name_H-M   'P 1'
#
loop_
_entity.id
_entity.type
_entity.pdbx_description
1 polymer ?
#
loop_
_entity_poly.entity_id
_entity_poly.type
_entity_poly.pdbx_seq_one_letter_code
_entity_poly.pdbx_strand_id
1 'polypeptide(L)'
;MKISTLSLGLLAVLTPFAAAWDKEDREIFRVRDELIAGEGQDVTFYDFLGVKPAASIDDISKAYRQKSRQLHPDKVKQQLTAERARAAKAKDKFKKKKPPTQAEIKTAIKKASDRQARLSIVANILRGPSRDRYDHFLSNGFPSWKGADYYYSRYRPGLGTAMFGVFLMGGGLVHYLILYMNWKRQQEFVGRYI
;
A
#
# COMPACT_ATOMS: atom_id res chain seq x y z
N MET A 1 -35.04 -19.95 19.61
CA MET A 1 -34.15 -20.75 18.75
C MET A 1 -34.11 -20.32 17.27
N LYS A 2 -35.20 -19.79 16.67
CA LYS A 2 -35.25 -19.47 15.22
C LYS A 2 -34.38 -18.29 14.75
N ILE A 3 -34.15 -17.28 15.60
CA ILE A 3 -33.34 -16.11 15.24
C ILE A 3 -31.85 -16.46 15.20
N SER A 4 -31.40 -17.35 16.10
CA SER A 4 -29.99 -17.76 16.16
C SER A 4 -29.56 -18.61 14.96
N THR A 5 -30.47 -19.41 14.40
CA THR A 5 -30.19 -20.19 13.18
C THR A 5 -30.23 -19.31 11.94
N LEU A 6 -31.11 -18.31 11.90
CA LEU A 6 -31.17 -17.29 10.84
C LEU A 6 -29.91 -16.41 10.82
N SER A 7 -29.44 -15.95 11.98
CA SER A 7 -28.22 -15.16 12.05
C SER A 7 -26.97 -15.98 11.71
N LEU A 8 -26.90 -17.25 12.12
CA LEU A 8 -25.80 -18.14 11.72
C LEU A 8 -25.79 -18.39 10.20
N GLY A 9 -26.96 -18.60 9.60
CA GLY A 9 -27.12 -18.77 8.15
C GLY A 9 -26.73 -17.51 7.37
N LEU A 10 -27.16 -16.33 7.82
CA LEU A 10 -26.79 -15.05 7.20
C LEU A 10 -25.27 -14.82 7.27
N LEU A 11 -24.65 -15.13 8.40
CA LEU A 11 -23.22 -14.98 8.59
C LEU A 11 -22.43 -15.94 7.69
N ALA A 12 -22.94 -17.17 7.49
CA ALA A 12 -22.35 -18.15 6.58
C ALA A 12 -22.49 -17.78 5.08
N VAL A 13 -23.49 -17.00 4.70
CA VAL A 13 -23.64 -16.49 3.31
C VAL A 13 -22.70 -15.31 3.04
N LEU A 14 -22.30 -14.58 4.07
CA LEU A 14 -21.39 -13.43 3.95
C LEU A 14 -19.91 -13.81 3.99
N THR A 15 -19.54 -15.01 4.48
CA THR A 15 -18.14 -15.45 4.54
C THR A 15 -17.43 -15.59 3.19
N PRO A 16 -18.06 -16.01 2.07
CA PRO A 16 -17.38 -16.08 0.77
C PRO A 16 -17.00 -14.70 0.22
N PHE A 17 -17.72 -13.64 0.60
CA PHE A 17 -17.38 -12.26 0.22
C PHE A 17 -16.14 -11.72 0.94
N ALA A 18 -15.72 -12.35 2.04
CA ALA A 18 -14.51 -11.95 2.76
C ALA A 18 -13.21 -12.47 2.12
N ALA A 19 -13.30 -13.42 1.17
CA ALA A 19 -12.16 -14.05 0.51
C ALA A 19 -11.78 -13.34 -0.81
N ALA A 20 -11.92 -12.02 -0.89
CA ALA A 20 -11.94 -11.36 -2.19
C ALA A 20 -10.57 -11.27 -2.88
N TRP A 21 -9.45 -11.22 -2.15
CA TRP A 21 -8.11 -11.05 -2.74
C TRP A 21 -7.01 -11.79 -1.98
N ASP A 22 -6.02 -12.27 -2.73
CA ASP A 22 -4.81 -12.88 -2.20
C ASP A 22 -3.76 -11.82 -1.83
N LYS A 23 -2.68 -12.23 -1.17
CA LYS A 23 -1.55 -11.36 -0.83
C LYS A 23 -0.88 -10.77 -2.07
N GLU A 24 -0.77 -11.56 -3.14
CA GLU A 24 -0.19 -11.14 -4.43
C GLU A 24 -1.01 -10.01 -5.07
N ASP A 25 -2.33 -10.10 -5.04
CA ASP A 25 -3.24 -9.08 -5.58
C ASP A 25 -3.08 -7.75 -4.83
N ARG A 26 -3.01 -7.83 -3.49
CA ARG A 26 -2.78 -6.64 -2.65
C ARG A 26 -1.43 -5.98 -2.93
N GLU A 27 -0.39 -6.76 -3.20
CA GLU A 27 0.92 -6.21 -3.55
C GLU A 27 0.90 -5.48 -4.89
N ILE A 28 0.21 -6.03 -5.90
CA ILE A 28 -0.02 -5.35 -7.18
C ILE A 28 -0.72 -4.00 -6.96
N PHE A 29 -1.78 -3.97 -6.15
CA PHE A 29 -2.54 -2.74 -5.88
C PHE A 29 -1.70 -1.69 -5.15
N ARG A 30 -0.93 -2.11 -4.13
CA ARG A 30 -0.03 -1.23 -3.38
C ARG A 30 1.00 -0.58 -4.31
N VAL A 31 1.66 -1.37 -5.15
CA VAL A 31 2.70 -0.89 -6.07
C VAL A 31 2.13 0.04 -7.13
N ARG A 32 0.93 -0.26 -7.66
CA ARG A 32 0.20 0.64 -8.56
C ARG A 32 -0.08 1.98 -7.91
N ASP A 33 -0.62 1.99 -6.69
CA ASP A 33 -0.91 3.22 -5.97
C ASP A 33 0.36 4.05 -5.70
N GLU A 34 1.47 3.38 -5.37
CA GLU A 34 2.77 4.03 -5.21
C GLU A 34 3.31 4.64 -6.52
N LEU A 35 3.07 3.99 -7.65
CA LEU A 35 3.42 4.53 -8.97
C LEU A 35 2.54 5.72 -9.32
N ILE A 36 1.23 5.63 -9.09
CA ILE A 36 0.28 6.72 -9.35
C ILE A 36 0.65 7.95 -8.52
N ALA A 37 0.99 7.76 -7.24
CA ALA A 37 1.41 8.85 -6.36
C ALA A 37 2.75 9.50 -6.77
N GLY A 38 3.61 8.78 -7.51
CA GLY A 38 4.97 9.22 -7.85
C GLY A 38 5.16 9.73 -9.29
N GLU A 39 4.53 9.08 -10.27
CA GLU A 39 4.77 9.28 -11.71
C GLU A 39 3.53 9.82 -12.45
N GLY A 40 2.31 9.64 -11.93
CA GLY A 40 1.06 10.12 -12.54
C GLY A 40 -0.02 9.03 -12.69
N GLN A 41 -1.27 9.43 -12.93
CA GLN A 41 -2.45 8.54 -12.88
C GLN A 41 -2.49 7.47 -13.99
N ASP A 42 -1.84 7.71 -15.12
CA ASP A 42 -1.95 6.86 -16.32
C ASP A 42 -0.74 5.94 -16.55
N VAL A 43 0.19 5.85 -15.59
CA VAL A 43 1.41 5.05 -15.76
C VAL A 43 1.15 3.59 -15.41
N THR A 44 1.18 2.72 -16.42
CA THR A 44 1.12 1.26 -16.22
C THR A 44 2.48 0.68 -15.82
N PHE A 45 2.51 -0.58 -15.38
CA PHE A 45 3.77 -1.28 -15.08
C PHE A 45 4.64 -1.44 -16.33
N TYR A 46 4.00 -1.63 -17.48
CA TYR A 46 4.64 -1.73 -18.78
C TYR A 46 5.28 -0.41 -19.20
N ASP A 47 4.57 0.71 -19.06
CA ASP A 47 5.11 2.05 -19.33
C ASP A 47 6.22 2.41 -18.34
N PHE A 48 6.04 2.05 -17.07
CA PHE A 48 7.04 2.26 -16.03
C PHE A 48 8.33 1.46 -16.28
N LEU A 49 8.28 0.32 -16.97
CA LEU A 49 9.46 -0.41 -17.46
C LEU A 49 9.91 0.00 -18.86
N GLY A 50 9.03 0.62 -19.66
CA GLY A 50 9.28 0.99 -21.05
C GLY A 50 9.23 -0.21 -22.00
N VAL A 51 8.36 -1.19 -21.71
CA VAL A 51 8.18 -2.40 -22.52
C VAL A 51 6.71 -2.53 -22.95
N LYS A 52 6.45 -3.28 -24.03
CA LYS A 52 5.08 -3.56 -24.45
C LYS A 52 4.44 -4.67 -23.59
N PRO A 53 3.11 -4.71 -23.44
CA PRO A 53 2.42 -5.80 -22.75
C PRO A 53 2.68 -7.19 -23.35
N ALA A 54 3.04 -7.28 -24.63
CA ALA A 54 3.41 -8.52 -25.31
C ALA A 54 4.91 -8.91 -25.17
N ALA A 55 5.70 -8.16 -24.40
CA ALA A 55 7.14 -8.40 -24.29
C ALA A 55 7.46 -9.71 -23.56
N SER A 56 8.56 -10.36 -23.98
CA SER A 56 9.07 -11.58 -23.36
C SER A 56 9.69 -11.31 -21.98
N ILE A 57 9.82 -12.35 -21.16
CA ILE A 57 10.46 -12.28 -19.83
C ILE A 57 11.92 -11.79 -19.94
N ASP A 58 12.62 -12.16 -21.02
CA ASP A 58 13.98 -11.73 -21.29
C ASP A 58 14.07 -10.23 -21.59
N ASP A 59 13.11 -9.71 -22.35
CA ASP A 59 13.05 -8.28 -22.68
C ASP A 59 12.71 -7.44 -21.44
N ILE A 60 11.80 -7.93 -20.58
CA ILE A 60 11.54 -7.35 -19.26
C ILE A 60 12.81 -7.35 -18.41
N SER A 61 13.61 -8.41 -18.46
CA SER A 61 14.87 -8.53 -17.73
C SER A 61 15.96 -7.61 -18.27
N LYS A 62 16.03 -7.40 -19.58
CA LYS A 62 16.92 -6.40 -20.20
C LYS A 62 16.50 -4.97 -19.84
N ALA A 63 15.21 -4.64 -19.97
CA ALA A 63 14.67 -3.32 -19.67
C ALA A 63 14.87 -2.94 -18.19
N TYR A 64 14.62 -3.87 -17.27
CA TYR A 64 14.91 -3.69 -15.85
C TYR A 64 16.38 -3.38 -15.59
N ARG A 65 17.31 -4.17 -16.17
CA ARG A 65 18.77 -3.93 -16.03
C ARG A 65 19.18 -2.59 -16.59
N GLN A 66 18.54 -2.11 -17.65
CA GLN A 66 18.79 -0.80 -18.22
C GLN A 66 18.29 0.33 -17.30
N LYS A 67 17.04 0.26 -16.84
CA LYS A 67 16.46 1.27 -15.93
C LYS A 67 17.16 1.29 -14.57
N SER A 68 17.50 0.13 -14.02
CA SER A 68 18.26 0.03 -12.76
C SER A 68 19.62 0.72 -12.83
N ARG A 69 20.33 0.59 -13.96
CA ARG A 69 21.61 1.28 -14.17
C ARG A 69 21.44 2.80 -14.19
N GLN A 70 20.32 3.32 -14.70
CA GLN A 70 20.03 4.76 -14.72
C GLN A 70 19.72 5.31 -13.32
N LEU A 71 19.07 4.52 -12.47
CA LEU A 71 18.71 4.90 -11.09
C LEU A 71 19.84 4.69 -10.07
N HIS A 72 20.99 4.18 -10.49
CA HIS A 72 22.15 3.99 -9.60
C HIS A 72 22.65 5.34 -9.03
N PRO A 73 23.02 5.43 -7.74
CA PRO A 73 23.42 6.69 -7.10
C PRO A 73 24.53 7.44 -7.83
N ASP A 74 25.49 6.74 -8.42
CA ASP A 74 26.55 7.37 -9.22
C ASP A 74 26.02 8.02 -10.50
N LYS A 75 25.12 7.33 -11.22
CA LYS A 75 24.50 7.87 -12.43
C LYS A 75 23.55 9.03 -12.14
N VAL A 76 22.84 8.98 -11.02
CA VAL A 76 21.99 10.08 -10.55
C VAL A 76 22.82 11.33 -10.25
N LYS A 77 23.97 11.19 -9.59
CA LYS A 77 24.91 12.31 -9.38
C LYS A 77 25.38 12.90 -10.71
N GLN A 78 25.75 12.05 -11.67
CA GLN A 78 26.18 12.48 -13.00
C GLN A 78 25.05 13.18 -13.79
N GLN A 79 23.81 12.70 -13.67
CA GLN A 79 22.65 13.33 -14.30
C GLN A 79 22.37 14.71 -13.72
N LEU A 80 22.37 14.87 -12.39
CA LEU A 80 22.15 16.17 -11.74
C LEU A 80 23.22 17.20 -12.13
N THR A 81 24.50 16.80 -12.17
CA THR A 81 25.58 17.71 -12.57
C THR A 81 25.45 18.09 -14.05
N ALA A 82 25.10 17.14 -14.92
CA ALA A 82 24.85 17.40 -16.33
C ALA A 82 23.64 18.31 -16.56
N GLU A 83 22.53 18.12 -15.84
CA GLU A 83 21.34 18.96 -15.90
C GLU A 83 21.63 20.39 -15.45
N ARG A 84 22.37 20.57 -14.34
CA ARG A 84 22.83 21.89 -13.89
C ARG A 84 23.75 22.55 -14.92
N ALA A 85 24.66 21.79 -15.53
CA ALA A 85 25.53 22.30 -16.58
C ALA A 85 24.74 22.71 -17.84
N ARG A 86 23.69 21.97 -18.21
CA ARG A 86 22.77 22.33 -19.30
C ARG A 86 21.95 23.57 -18.95
N ALA A 87 21.38 23.66 -17.75
CA ALA A 87 20.62 24.82 -17.28
C ALA A 87 21.46 26.10 -17.24
N ALA A 88 22.73 26.00 -16.85
CA ALA A 88 23.68 27.13 -16.87
C ALA A 88 24.08 27.57 -18.28
N LYS A 89 24.03 26.67 -19.30
CA LYS A 89 24.23 27.05 -20.71
C LYS A 89 23.01 27.75 -21.30
N ALA A 90 21.80 27.42 -20.84
CA ALA A 90 20.55 28.01 -21.30
C ALA A 90 20.27 29.39 -20.67
N LYS A 91 20.67 29.59 -19.40
CA LYS A 91 20.55 30.87 -18.70
C LYS A 91 21.89 31.60 -18.67
N ASP A 92 22.15 32.35 -19.73
CA ASP A 92 23.15 33.41 -19.83
C ASP A 92 24.62 33.01 -19.57
N LYS A 93 25.50 33.22 -20.56
CA LYS A 93 26.88 32.69 -20.59
C LYS A 93 27.79 33.20 -19.44
N PHE A 94 27.33 34.16 -18.63
CA PHE A 94 28.13 34.88 -17.64
C PHE A 94 27.86 34.53 -16.16
N LYS A 95 26.87 33.69 -15.80
CA LYS A 95 26.64 33.29 -14.39
C LYS A 95 27.41 32.01 -14.02
N LYS A 96 28.24 32.11 -12.97
CA LYS A 96 29.09 31.01 -12.44
C LYS A 96 28.29 29.71 -12.22
N LYS A 97 28.81 28.60 -12.76
CA LYS A 97 28.32 27.23 -12.56
C LYS A 97 28.39 26.86 -11.07
N LYS A 98 27.29 26.94 -10.33
CA LYS A 98 27.23 26.42 -8.96
C LYS A 98 27.02 24.90 -9.01
N PRO A 99 27.90 24.09 -8.43
CA PRO A 99 27.69 22.64 -8.35
C PRO A 99 26.44 22.33 -7.50
N PRO A 100 25.79 21.16 -7.72
CA PRO A 100 24.68 20.72 -6.87
C PRO A 100 25.12 20.67 -5.41
N THR A 101 24.24 21.11 -4.50
CA THR A 101 24.55 21.03 -3.07
C THR A 101 24.49 19.58 -2.59
N GLN A 102 25.21 19.24 -1.50
CA GLN A 102 25.18 17.88 -0.96
C GLN A 102 23.76 17.45 -0.52
N ALA A 103 22.95 18.40 -0.03
CA ALA A 103 21.57 18.15 0.34
C ALA A 103 20.71 17.75 -0.88
N GLU A 104 20.85 18.47 -1.99
CA GLU A 104 20.17 18.14 -3.26
C GLU A 104 20.59 16.78 -3.82
N ILE A 105 21.89 16.45 -3.71
CA ILE A 105 22.39 15.14 -4.14
C ILE A 105 21.75 14.03 -3.29
N LYS A 106 21.69 14.21 -1.96
CA LYS A 106 21.08 13.23 -1.06
C LYS A 106 19.59 13.04 -1.35
N THR A 107 18.83 14.11 -1.58
CA THR A 107 17.40 14.01 -1.89
C THR A 107 17.15 13.34 -3.24
N ALA A 108 17.97 13.64 -4.25
CA ALA A 108 17.88 12.99 -5.55
C ALA A 108 18.23 11.51 -5.49
N ILE A 109 19.28 11.13 -4.74
CA ILE A 109 19.64 9.72 -4.52
C ILE A 109 18.51 9.00 -3.79
N LYS A 110 17.91 9.61 -2.76
CA LYS A 110 16.77 9.04 -2.05
C LYS A 110 15.57 8.82 -2.98
N LYS A 111 15.23 9.82 -3.80
CA LYS A 111 14.15 9.68 -4.78
C LYS A 111 14.44 8.57 -5.80
N ALA A 112 15.69 8.44 -6.22
CA ALA A 112 16.11 7.38 -7.14
C ALA A 112 16.09 5.99 -6.49
N SER A 113 16.49 5.87 -5.21
CA SER A 113 16.39 4.60 -4.47
C SER A 113 14.94 4.16 -4.26
N ASP A 114 14.05 5.10 -3.96
CA ASP A 114 12.61 4.81 -3.81
C ASP A 114 12.02 4.33 -5.14
N ARG A 115 12.37 4.98 -6.26
CA ARG A 115 12.01 4.54 -7.62
C ARG A 115 12.57 3.16 -7.94
N GLN A 116 13.81 2.89 -7.56
CA GLN A 116 14.48 1.62 -7.79
C GLN A 116 13.81 0.47 -7.02
N ALA A 117 13.36 0.72 -5.78
CA ALA A 117 12.63 -0.26 -4.99
C ALA A 117 11.29 -0.64 -5.65
N ARG A 118 10.55 0.35 -6.17
CA ARG A 118 9.32 0.08 -6.95
C ARG A 118 9.63 -0.69 -8.23
N LEU A 119 10.69 -0.31 -8.92
CA LEU A 119 11.14 -0.96 -10.16
C LEU A 119 11.45 -2.45 -9.96
N SER A 120 12.09 -2.83 -8.86
CA SER A 120 12.34 -4.26 -8.60
C SER A 120 11.06 -5.03 -8.34
N ILE A 121 10.10 -4.46 -7.61
CA ILE A 121 8.83 -5.13 -7.34
C ILE A 121 8.03 -5.30 -8.63
N VAL A 122 7.90 -4.23 -9.43
CA VAL A 122 7.23 -4.27 -10.75
C VAL A 122 7.87 -5.31 -11.66
N ALA A 123 9.20 -5.34 -11.74
CA ALA A 123 9.91 -6.31 -12.56
C ALA A 123 9.68 -7.75 -12.07
N ASN A 124 9.59 -7.98 -10.77
CA ASN A 124 9.30 -9.31 -10.22
C ASN A 124 7.86 -9.75 -10.53
N ILE A 125 6.89 -8.84 -10.41
CA ILE A 125 5.49 -9.11 -10.77
C ILE A 125 5.39 -9.51 -12.24
N LEU A 126 6.02 -8.75 -13.14
CA LEU A 126 5.92 -8.98 -14.59
C LEU A 126 6.75 -10.18 -15.09
N ARG A 127 7.76 -10.63 -14.35
CA ARG A 127 8.49 -11.88 -14.66
C ARG A 127 7.81 -13.11 -14.08
N GLY A 128 7.01 -12.95 -13.04
CA GLY A 128 6.36 -14.03 -12.31
C GLY A 128 4.96 -14.36 -12.83
N PRO A 129 4.29 -15.36 -12.22
CA PRO A 129 2.91 -15.72 -12.54
C PRO A 129 1.90 -14.62 -12.19
N SER A 130 2.28 -13.67 -11.32
CA SER A 130 1.46 -12.52 -10.96
C SER A 130 1.25 -11.53 -12.13
N ARG A 131 1.96 -11.69 -13.25
CA ARG A 131 1.71 -10.95 -14.50
C ARG A 131 0.29 -11.18 -15.01
N ASP A 132 -0.18 -12.42 -15.04
CA ASP A 132 -1.51 -12.74 -15.56
C ASP A 132 -2.61 -12.10 -14.69
N ARG A 133 -2.39 -12.08 -13.38
CA ARG A 133 -3.28 -11.38 -12.43
C ARG A 133 -3.28 -9.87 -12.70
N TYR A 134 -2.10 -9.28 -12.93
CA TYR A 134 -1.99 -7.86 -13.27
C TYR A 134 -2.72 -7.55 -14.59
N ASP A 135 -2.54 -8.36 -15.62
CA ASP A 135 -3.19 -8.19 -16.93
C ASP A 135 -4.72 -8.36 -16.83
N HIS A 136 -5.19 -9.25 -15.95
CA HIS A 136 -6.61 -9.36 -15.61
C HIS A 136 -7.14 -8.05 -14.99
N PHE A 137 -6.43 -7.44 -14.03
CA PHE A 137 -6.87 -6.16 -13.46
C PHE A 137 -6.72 -4.98 -14.43
N LEU A 138 -5.76 -5.05 -15.36
CA LEU A 138 -5.59 -4.03 -16.38
C LEU A 138 -6.76 -4.02 -17.39
N SER A 139 -7.31 -5.20 -17.72
CA SER A 139 -8.44 -5.36 -18.64
C SER A 139 -9.81 -5.18 -17.97
N ASN A 140 -9.98 -5.65 -16.73
CA ASN A 140 -11.27 -5.60 -16.01
C ASN A 140 -11.40 -4.39 -15.07
N GLY A 141 -10.31 -3.67 -14.83
CA GLY A 141 -10.25 -2.55 -13.89
C GLY A 141 -9.74 -2.94 -12.50
N PHE A 142 -9.17 -1.95 -11.82
CA PHE A 142 -8.67 -2.11 -10.45
C PHE A 142 -9.76 -1.77 -9.42
N PRO A 143 -9.83 -2.49 -8.30
CA PRO A 143 -10.77 -2.18 -7.25
C PRO A 143 -10.47 -0.82 -6.61
N SER A 144 -11.52 -0.08 -6.26
CA SER A 144 -11.40 1.18 -5.50
C SER A 144 -11.16 0.94 -4.01
N TRP A 145 -11.59 -0.21 -3.49
CA TRP A 145 -11.40 -0.61 -2.09
C TRP A 145 -9.97 -1.10 -1.85
N LYS A 146 -9.25 -0.44 -0.93
CA LYS A 146 -7.80 -0.67 -0.69
C LYS A 146 -7.47 -1.74 0.36
N GLY A 147 -8.48 -2.44 0.85
CA GLY A 147 -8.36 -3.50 1.85
C GLY A 147 -8.27 -2.95 3.27
N ALA A 148 -8.32 -3.86 4.25
CA ALA A 148 -8.13 -3.50 5.66
C ALA A 148 -6.68 -3.06 5.96
N ASP A 149 -5.71 -3.58 5.20
CA ASP A 149 -4.27 -3.29 5.37
C ASP A 149 -3.92 -1.80 5.13
N TYR A 150 -4.64 -1.14 4.22
CA TYR A 150 -4.57 0.31 4.04
C TYR A 150 -4.90 1.06 5.34
N TYR A 151 -5.92 0.61 6.07
CA TYR A 151 -6.31 1.21 7.34
C TYR A 151 -5.28 0.93 8.44
N TYR A 152 -4.77 -0.31 8.54
CA TYR A 152 -3.79 -0.67 9.57
C TYR A 152 -2.43 0.02 9.38
N SER A 153 -1.97 0.24 8.15
CA SER A 153 -0.71 0.94 7.88
C SER A 153 -0.78 2.44 8.17
N ARG A 154 -1.96 3.05 8.05
CA ARG A 154 -2.19 4.50 8.25
C ARG A 154 -2.63 4.83 9.68
N TYR A 155 -3.49 4.01 10.26
CA TYR A 155 -4.07 4.26 11.57
C TYR A 155 -3.17 3.69 12.67
N ARG A 156 -2.52 4.58 13.42
CA ARG A 156 -1.73 4.23 14.61
C ARG A 156 -2.50 4.75 15.82
N PRO A 157 -3.28 3.91 16.51
CA PRO A 157 -4.08 4.36 17.64
C PRO A 157 -3.16 5.00 18.68
N GLY A 158 -3.43 6.25 19.01
CA GLY A 158 -2.73 6.97 20.07
C GLY A 158 -3.26 6.55 21.44
N LEU A 159 -2.63 7.09 22.49
CA LEU A 159 -3.03 6.83 23.87
C LEU A 159 -4.52 7.13 24.11
N GLY A 160 -5.04 8.23 23.56
CA GLY A 160 -6.46 8.60 23.72
C GLY A 160 -7.42 7.57 23.13
N THR A 161 -7.14 7.04 21.94
CA THR A 161 -7.99 6.00 21.35
C THR A 161 -7.87 4.68 22.12
N ALA A 162 -6.66 4.34 22.57
CA ALA A 162 -6.46 3.17 23.41
C ALA A 162 -7.25 3.28 24.73
N MET A 163 -7.18 4.42 25.41
CA MET A 163 -7.93 4.68 26.63
C MET A 163 -9.44 4.62 26.38
N PHE A 164 -9.93 5.26 25.32
CA PHE A 164 -11.34 5.19 24.95
C PHE A 164 -11.78 3.74 24.73
N GLY A 165 -10.99 2.94 24.01
CA GLY A 165 -11.28 1.52 23.80
C GLY A 165 -11.35 0.72 25.11
N VAL A 166 -10.39 0.95 26.02
CA VAL A 166 -10.36 0.28 27.33
C VAL A 166 -11.56 0.70 28.20
N PHE A 167 -11.92 1.97 28.23
CA PHE A 167 -13.09 2.43 29.00
C PHE A 167 -14.40 1.95 28.40
N LEU A 168 -14.54 1.94 27.07
CA LEU A 168 -15.72 1.43 26.40
C LEU A 168 -15.91 -0.08 26.64
N MET A 169 -14.84 -0.86 26.50
CA MET A 169 -14.89 -2.32 26.72
C MET A 169 -14.99 -2.68 28.20
N GLY A 170 -14.05 -2.22 29.02
CA GLY A 170 -13.96 -2.58 30.44
C GLY A 170 -14.99 -1.87 31.30
N GLY A 171 -15.03 -0.55 31.20
CA GLY A 171 -15.96 0.30 31.97
C GLY A 171 -17.40 0.26 31.46
N GLY A 172 -17.61 -0.02 30.17
CA GLY A 172 -18.94 -0.16 29.57
C GLY A 172 -19.39 -1.62 29.52
N LEU A 173 -18.92 -2.35 28.51
CA LEU A 173 -19.46 -3.66 28.12
C LEU A 173 -19.31 -4.73 29.21
N VAL A 174 -18.10 -4.87 29.76
CA VAL A 174 -17.81 -5.84 30.82
C VAL A 174 -18.52 -5.45 32.12
N HIS A 175 -18.49 -4.18 32.49
CA HIS A 175 -19.17 -3.70 33.69
C HIS A 175 -20.69 -3.92 33.62
N TYR A 176 -21.31 -3.63 32.47
CA TYR A 176 -22.72 -3.87 32.24
C TYR A 176 -23.08 -5.36 32.34
N LEU A 177 -22.25 -6.25 31.78
CA LEU A 177 -22.45 -7.70 31.91
C LEU A 177 -22.42 -8.15 33.38
N ILE A 178 -21.48 -7.63 34.18
CA ILE A 178 -21.39 -7.93 35.61
C ILE A 178 -22.65 -7.46 36.34
N LEU A 179 -23.11 -6.24 36.08
CA LEU A 179 -24.35 -5.70 36.67
C LEU A 179 -25.57 -6.55 36.29
N TYR A 180 -25.68 -6.93 35.02
CA TYR A 180 -26.75 -7.79 34.54
C TYR A 180 -26.74 -9.17 35.20
N MET A 181 -25.56 -9.81 35.30
CA MET A 181 -25.42 -11.11 35.97
C MET A 181 -25.77 -11.03 37.46
N ASN A 182 -25.35 -9.96 38.13
CA ASN A 182 -25.69 -9.73 39.53
C ASN A 182 -27.19 -9.52 39.73
N TRP A 183 -27.82 -8.68 38.90
CA TRP A 183 -29.27 -8.47 38.92
C TRP A 183 -30.03 -9.77 38.71
N LYS A 184 -29.63 -10.56 37.71
CA LYS A 184 -30.25 -11.86 37.41
C LYS A 184 -30.12 -12.83 38.59
N ARG A 185 -28.93 -12.96 39.18
CA ARG A 185 -28.71 -13.82 40.36
C ARG A 185 -29.53 -13.37 41.56
N GLN A 186 -29.71 -12.07 41.75
CA GLN A 186 -30.51 -11.52 42.85
C GLN A 186 -32.00 -11.82 42.68
N GLN A 187 -32.54 -11.71 41.45
CA GLN A 187 -33.91 -12.13 41.16
C GLN A 187 -34.12 -13.63 41.43
N GLU A 188 -33.17 -14.46 41.02
CA GLU A 188 -33.20 -15.91 41.29
C GLU A 188 -33.08 -16.25 42.78
N PHE A 189 -32.39 -15.43 43.58
CA PHE A 189 -32.29 -15.61 45.03
C PHE A 189 -33.60 -15.21 45.72
N VAL A 190 -34.13 -14.02 45.41
CA VAL A 190 -35.40 -13.54 45.98
C VAL A 190 -36.51 -14.56 45.69
N GLY A 191 -36.69 -14.97 44.43
CA GLY A 191 -37.71 -15.96 44.08
C GLY A 191 -37.53 -17.37 44.66
N ARG A 192 -36.39 -17.67 45.30
CA ARG A 192 -36.13 -18.97 45.96
C ARG A 192 -36.23 -18.92 47.48
N TYR A 193 -35.96 -17.77 48.10
CA TYR A 193 -35.76 -17.68 49.56
C TYR A 193 -36.67 -16.66 50.27
N ILE A 194 -37.36 -15.80 49.51
CA ILE A 194 -38.39 -14.87 50.00
C ILE A 194 -39.70 -15.25 49.35
#